data_AF-A0A847I9T8-F1
#
_entry.id   AF-A0A847I9T8-F1
#
_cell.length_a   1.000
_cell.length_b   1.000
_cell.length_c   1.000
_cell.angle_alpha   90.00
_cell.angle_beta   90.00
_cell.angle_gamma   90.00
#
_symmetry.space_group_name_H-M   'P 1'
#
loop_
_entity.id
_entity.type
_entity.pdbx_description
1 polymer ?
#
loop_
_entity_poly.entity_id
_entity_poly.type
_entity_poly.pdbx_seq_one_letter_code
_entity_poly.pdbx_strand_id
1 'polypeptide(L)'
;MTYRRELERVTTLSSDDINDACRGLRIRFLINHCVDELLELTELADEALADDRIEEHVMLMQEVAAWRETTHLLRLMDADDALRAGAAHRGAA
;
A
#
# COMPACT_ATOMS: atom_id res chain seq x y z
N MET A 1 13.46 3.43 -11.96
CA MET A 1 12.09 2.95 -11.73
C MET A 1 11.23 4.14 -11.35
N THR A 2 10.01 4.26 -11.86
CA THR A 2 9.12 5.38 -11.50
C THR A 2 8.05 4.84 -10.56
N TYR A 3 8.28 4.95 -9.24
CA TYR A 3 7.36 4.43 -8.20
C TYR A 3 5.89 4.82 -8.43
N ARG A 4 5.63 6.03 -8.95
CA ARG A 4 4.29 6.49 -9.34
C ARG A 4 3.55 5.51 -10.26
N ARG A 5 4.19 5.05 -11.34
CA ARG A 5 3.53 4.16 -12.31
C ARG A 5 3.20 2.80 -11.70
N GLU A 6 4.04 2.32 -10.81
CA GLU A 6 3.79 1.06 -10.10
C GLU A 6 2.64 1.21 -9.10
N LEU A 7 2.60 2.31 -8.34
CA LEU A 7 1.50 2.59 -7.41
C LEU A 7 0.16 2.81 -8.14
N GLU A 8 0.15 3.48 -9.29
CA GLU A 8 -1.04 3.65 -10.13
C GLU A 8 -1.54 2.32 -10.71
N ARG A 9 -0.64 1.33 -10.91
CA ARG A 9 -0.98 0.02 -11.47
C ARG A 9 -1.68 -0.90 -10.47
N VAL A 10 -1.33 -0.82 -9.19
CA VAL A 10 -1.89 -1.70 -8.13
C VAL A 10 -3.26 -1.25 -7.63
N THR A 11 -3.67 0.00 -7.93
CA THR A 11 -5.03 0.55 -7.70
C THR A 11 -5.60 0.45 -6.28
N THR A 12 -4.74 0.27 -5.27
CA THR A 12 -5.09 0.17 -3.85
C THR A 12 -5.16 1.53 -3.16
N LEU A 13 -4.39 2.51 -3.62
CA LEU A 13 -4.31 3.85 -3.04
C LEU A 13 -5.07 4.87 -3.89
N SER A 14 -5.58 5.90 -3.22
CA SER A 14 -6.14 7.07 -3.91
C SER A 14 -5.05 7.83 -4.68
N SER A 15 -5.45 8.59 -5.71
CA SER A 15 -4.51 9.45 -6.44
C SER A 15 -3.82 10.49 -5.55
N ASP A 16 -4.49 10.94 -4.48
CA ASP A 16 -3.92 11.88 -3.52
C ASP A 16 -2.85 11.22 -2.65
N ASP A 17 -3.08 10.00 -2.17
CA ASP A 17 -2.09 9.24 -1.41
C ASP A 17 -0.86 8.88 -2.26
N ILE A 18 -1.07 8.54 -3.55
CA ILE A 18 0.03 8.32 -4.50
C ILE A 18 0.85 9.60 -4.68
N ASN A 19 0.18 10.77 -4.78
CA ASN A 19 0.85 12.05 -4.92
C ASN A 19 1.66 12.42 -3.67
N ASP A 20 1.11 12.20 -2.48
CA ASP A 20 1.79 12.42 -1.21
C ASP A 20 3.01 11.50 -1.08
N ALA A 21 2.85 10.19 -1.33
CA ALA A 21 3.94 9.23 -1.31
C ALA A 21 5.06 9.62 -2.29
N CYS A 22 4.72 9.99 -3.52
CA CYS A 22 5.69 10.42 -4.53
C CYS A 22 6.43 11.72 -4.15
N ARG A 23 5.89 12.52 -3.23
CA ARG A 23 6.56 13.70 -2.67
C ARG A 23 7.42 13.38 -1.45
N GLY A 24 7.44 12.12 -1.01
CA GLY A 24 8.10 11.66 0.20
C GLY A 24 7.28 11.89 1.47
N LEU A 25 6.00 12.25 1.35
CA LEU A 25 5.12 12.60 2.46
C LEU A 25 4.32 11.38 2.89
N ARG A 26 4.04 11.30 4.19
CA ARG A 26 3.11 10.31 4.80
C ARG A 26 3.42 8.84 4.50
N ILE A 27 4.59 8.50 3.95
CA ILE A 27 4.93 7.13 3.54
C ILE A 27 4.71 6.14 4.69
N ARG A 28 5.17 6.45 5.91
CA ARG A 28 4.97 5.57 7.08
C ARG A 28 3.50 5.42 7.48
N PHE A 29 2.73 6.50 7.38
CA PHE A 29 1.28 6.45 7.62
C PHE A 29 0.59 5.55 6.60
N LEU A 30 0.95 5.68 5.32
CA LEU A 30 0.41 4.84 4.25
C LEU A 30 0.81 3.38 4.41
N ILE A 31 2.05 3.10 4.83
CA ILE A 31 2.48 1.72 5.16
C ILE A 31 1.61 1.13 6.26
N ASN A 32 1.36 1.87 7.34
CA ASN A 32 0.51 1.39 8.43
C ASN A 32 -0.91 1.13 7.95
N HIS A 33 -1.50 2.06 7.19
CA HIS A 33 -2.82 1.88 6.59
C HIS A 33 -2.87 0.59 5.74
N CYS A 34 -1.89 0.37 4.85
CA CYS A 34 -1.85 -0.87 4.06
C CYS A 34 -1.73 -2.13 4.93
N VAL A 35 -1.02 -2.06 6.06
CA VAL A 35 -0.91 -3.20 6.99
C VAL A 35 -2.23 -3.46 7.69
N ASP A 36 -2.96 -2.42 8.08
CA ASP A 36 -4.28 -2.54 8.71
C ASP A 36 -5.27 -3.21 7.73
N GLU A 37 -5.33 -2.74 6.48
CA GLU A 37 -6.16 -3.36 5.41
C GLU A 37 -5.78 -4.82 5.13
N LEU A 38 -4.48 -5.14 5.17
CA LEU A 38 -4.02 -6.52 4.98
C LEU A 38 -4.49 -7.46 6.09
N LEU A 39 -4.54 -6.98 7.33
CA LEU A 39 -5.02 -7.76 8.46
C LEU A 39 -6.52 -8.03 8.31
N GLU A 40 -7.31 -6.99 8.03
CA GLU A 40 -8.76 -7.11 7.83
C GLU A 40 -9.10 -8.04 6.67
N LEU A 41 -8.48 -7.85 5.50
CA LEU A 41 -8.74 -8.71 4.34
C LEU A 41 -8.34 -10.17 4.55
N THR A 42 -7.27 -10.42 5.31
CA THR A 42 -6.86 -11.80 5.63
C THR A 42 -7.87 -12.45 6.57
N GLU A 43 -8.36 -11.72 7.58
CA GLU A 43 -9.40 -12.20 8.48
C GLU A 43 -10.70 -12.53 7.71
N LEU A 44 -11.16 -11.63 6.85
CA LEU A 44 -12.32 -11.86 5.98
C LEU A 44 -12.12 -13.05 5.04
N ALA A 45 -10.91 -13.23 4.49
CA ALA A 45 -10.61 -14.35 3.61
C ALA A 45 -10.66 -15.69 4.36
N ASP A 46 -10.16 -15.73 5.60
CA ASP A 46 -10.21 -16.90 6.46
C ASP A 46 -11.66 -17.23 6.87
N GLU A 47 -12.47 -16.21 7.18
CA GLU A 47 -13.91 -16.37 7.43
C GLU A 47 -14.65 -16.93 6.22
N ALA A 48 -14.41 -16.37 5.02
CA ALA A 48 -15.01 -16.86 3.79
C ALA A 48 -14.63 -18.32 3.51
N LEU A 49 -13.39 -18.71 3.80
CA LEU A 49 -12.95 -20.09 3.68
C LEU A 49 -13.63 -21.01 4.71
N ALA A 50 -13.78 -20.56 5.95
CA ALA A 50 -14.46 -21.32 7.01
C ALA A 50 -15.94 -21.56 6.70
N ASP A 51 -16.59 -20.61 6.03
CA ASP A 51 -17.98 -20.69 5.59
C ASP A 51 -18.18 -21.30 4.20
N ASP A 52 -17.13 -21.91 3.61
CA ASP A 52 -17.14 -22.56 2.28
C ASP A 52 -17.49 -21.61 1.12
N ARG A 53 -17.31 -20.29 1.31
CA ARG A 53 -17.48 -19.23 0.29
C ARG A 53 -16.22 -19.09 -0.56
N ILE A 54 -15.93 -20.11 -1.37
CA ILE A 54 -14.66 -20.23 -2.11
C ILE A 54 -14.41 -19.08 -3.10
N GLU A 55 -15.44 -18.64 -3.83
CA GLU A 55 -15.28 -17.54 -4.81
C GLU A 55 -14.89 -16.23 -4.12
N GLU A 56 -15.52 -15.93 -2.99
CA GLU A 56 -15.21 -14.76 -2.16
C GLU A 56 -13.80 -14.85 -1.56
N HIS A 57 -13.42 -16.02 -1.03
CA HIS A 57 -12.06 -16.26 -0.53
C HIS A 57 -11.01 -15.97 -1.63
N VAL A 58 -11.21 -16.49 -2.84
CA VAL A 58 -10.27 -16.27 -3.96
C VAL A 58 -10.18 -14.79 -4.32
N MET A 59 -11.31 -14.07 -4.36
CA MET A 59 -11.35 -12.64 -4.62
C MET A 59 -10.59 -11.86 -3.53
N LEU A 60 -10.87 -12.12 -2.26
CA LEU A 60 -10.20 -11.47 -1.13
C LEU A 60 -8.68 -11.72 -1.16
N MET A 61 -8.26 -12.94 -1.50
CA MET A 61 -6.83 -13.25 -1.62
C MET A 61 -6.13 -12.51 -2.78
N GLN A 62 -6.85 -12.17 -3.85
CA GLN A 62 -6.32 -11.30 -4.91
C GLN A 62 -6.12 -9.86 -4.41
N GLU A 63 -7.07 -9.34 -3.62
CA GLU A 63 -6.94 -8.03 -2.99
C GLU A 63 -5.77 -7.99 -1.99
N VAL A 64 -5.63 -9.02 -1.16
CA VAL A 64 -4.48 -9.20 -0.25
C VAL A 64 -3.16 -9.14 -1.04
N ALA A 65 -3.08 -9.80 -2.19
CA ALA A 65 -1.87 -9.77 -3.03
C ALA A 65 -1.55 -8.34 -3.54
N ALA A 66 -2.57 -7.60 -3.99
CA ALA A 66 -2.40 -6.21 -4.43
C ALA A 66 -1.93 -5.28 -3.30
N TRP A 67 -2.51 -5.43 -2.10
CA TRP A 67 -2.10 -4.65 -0.92
C TRP A 67 -0.68 -5.00 -0.44
N ARG A 68 -0.25 -6.27 -0.57
CA ARG A 68 1.14 -6.66 -0.29
C ARG A 68 2.12 -6.02 -1.24
N GLU A 69 1.81 -6.01 -2.54
CA GLU A 69 2.64 -5.35 -3.56
C GLU A 69 2.76 -3.84 -3.27
N THR A 70 1.64 -3.19 -2.95
CA THR A 70 1.58 -1.78 -2.56
C THR A 70 2.46 -1.48 -1.33
N THR A 71 2.29 -2.28 -0.27
CA THR A 71 3.07 -2.14 0.97
C THR A 71 4.57 -2.30 0.69
N HIS A 72 4.93 -3.25 -0.17
CA HIS A 72 6.32 -3.47 -0.56
C HIS A 72 6.90 -2.25 -1.28
N LEU A 73 6.18 -1.69 -2.26
CA LEU A 73 6.59 -0.47 -2.97
C LEU A 73 6.78 0.72 -2.01
N LEU A 74 5.83 0.93 -1.09
CA LEU A 74 5.95 2.01 -0.09
C LEU A 74 7.16 1.81 0.84
N ARG A 75 7.48 0.57 1.22
CA ARG A 75 8.69 0.26 2.02
C ARG A 75 9.98 0.54 1.24
N LEU A 76 10.01 0.26 -0.07
CA LEU A 76 11.13 0.63 -0.94
C LEU A 76 11.27 2.15 -1.03
N MET A 77 10.16 2.88 -1.17
CA MET A 77 10.16 4.35 -1.16
C MET A 77 10.59 4.93 0.18
N ASP A 78 10.19 4.34 1.31
CA ASP A 78 10.66 4.77 2.63
C ASP A 78 12.17 4.55 2.75
N ALA A 79 12.71 3.45 2.24
CA ALA A 79 14.14 3.17 2.27
C ALA A 79 14.97 4.03 1.28
N ASP A 80 14.33 4.78 0.39
CA ASP A 80 15.00 5.63 -0.61
C ASP A 80 15.41 6.99 -0.01
N ASP A 81 16.72 7.18 0.17
CA ASP A 81 17.29 8.39 0.76
C ASP A 81 17.03 9.66 -0.06
N ALA A 82 16.87 9.56 -1.39
CA ALA A 82 16.58 10.72 -2.23
C ALA A 82 15.16 11.27 -1.98
N LEU A 83 14.20 10.37 -1.75
CA LEU A 83 12.83 10.75 -1.37
C LEU A 83 12.79 11.34 0.05
N ARG A 84 13.56 10.77 0.98
CA ARG A 84 13.66 11.29 2.36
C ARG A 84 14.29 12.69 2.43
N ALA A 85 15.38 12.92 1.71
CA ALA A 85 16.04 14.22 1.66
C ALA A 85 15.12 15.30 1.07
N GLY A 86 14.36 14.97 0.03
CA GLY A 86 13.38 15.88 -0.58
C GLY A 86 12.19 16.21 0.33
N ALA A 87 11.75 15.27 1.17
CA ALA A 87 10.69 15.51 2.16
C ALA A 87 11.17 16.41 3.32
N ALA A 88 12.37 16.14 3.86
CA ALA A 88 12.94 16.94 4.96
C ALA A 88 13.16 18.41 4.57
N HIS A 89 13.57 18.67 3.32
CA HIS A 89 13.75 20.04 2.82
C HIS A 89 12.42 20.81 2.68
N ARG A 90 11.30 20.11 2.46
CA ARG A 90 9.97 20.71 2.29
C ARG A 90 9.20 20.90 3.59
N GLY A 91 9.54 20.17 4.66
CA GLY A 91 8.96 20.36 6.00
C GLY A 91 9.58 21.52 6.80
N ALA A 92 10.65 22.13 6.28
CA ALA A 92 11.41 23.20 6.93
C ALA A 92 11.16 24.60 6.32
N ALA A 93 10.21 24.72 5.39
CA ALA A 93 9.79 25.96 4.74
C ALA A 93 8.33 26.29 5.09
#